data_AF-A0A7J4UZ87-F1
#
_entry.id   AF-A0A7J4UZ87-F1
#
_cell.length_a   1.000
_cell.length_b   1.000
_cell.length_c   1.000
_cell.angle_alpha   90.00
_cell.angle_beta   90.00
_cell.angle_gamma   90.00
#
_symmetry.space_group_name_H-M   'P 1'
#
loop_
_entity.id
_entity.type
_entity.pdbx_description
1 polymer ?
#
loop_
_entity_poly.entity_id
_entity_poly.type
_entity_poly.pdbx_seq_one_letter_code
_entity_poly.pdbx_strand_id
1 'polypeptide(L)'
;MTDIPREGRREHPQGEARLEIYDGEFIRELESIAKRVRRHAIRMIYLAGSGHPGGSLSGTDIMVALYFHIMKHDPKRPDWADRDRFVLSKGHAAPSLYAVLAESGYFPVEELDTLRKMGSRLQGHPCMGKTPGIEMSTGSLGHGLAAGNGMALAAELDRKP
;
A
#
# COMPACT_ATOMS: atom_id res chain seq x y z
N MET A 1 8.83 -5.75 15.41
CA MET A 1 8.60 -4.52 14.64
C MET A 1 9.88 -3.72 14.78
N THR A 2 10.80 -3.88 13.84
CA THR A 2 12.04 -3.10 13.82
C THR A 2 11.66 -1.72 13.31
N ASP A 3 11.81 -0.69 14.15
CA ASP A 3 11.78 0.69 13.69
C ASP A 3 12.85 0.83 12.61
N ILE A 4 12.42 1.01 11.36
CA ILE A 4 13.33 1.37 10.27
C ILE A 4 13.88 2.74 10.65
N PRO A 5 15.19 2.89 10.91
CA PRO A 5 15.76 4.16 11.29
C PRO A 5 15.45 5.19 10.20
N ARG A 6 14.80 6.31 10.58
CA ARG A 6 14.61 7.46 9.68
C ARG A 6 15.87 8.32 9.59
N GLU A 7 17.06 7.71 9.74
CA GLU A 7 18.33 8.43 9.63
C GLU A 7 18.67 8.64 8.15
N GLY A 8 18.73 9.90 7.73
CA GLY A 8 19.04 10.28 6.35
C GLY A 8 18.36 11.56 5.85
N ARG A 9 17.35 12.09 6.57
CA ARG A 9 16.71 13.36 6.16
C ARG A 9 17.60 14.56 6.47
N ARG A 10 18.45 14.94 5.50
CA ARG A 10 18.97 16.31 5.40
C ARG A 10 17.92 17.16 4.68
N GLU A 11 17.51 18.26 5.30
CA GLU A 11 16.63 19.26 4.67
C GLU A 11 17.39 19.98 3.55
N HIS A 12 16.81 20.01 2.34
CA HIS A 12 17.37 20.71 1.19
C HIS A 12 16.28 21.47 0.41
N PRO A 13 16.65 22.59 -0.25
CA PRO A 13 15.70 23.51 -0.86
C PRO A 13 14.99 22.89 -2.08
N GLN A 14 13.76 23.31 -2.31
CA GLN A 14 12.87 22.82 -3.38
C GLN A 14 13.38 23.21 -4.78
N GLY A 15 13.45 22.27 -5.74
CA GLY A 15 13.58 22.63 -7.16
C GLY A 15 14.25 21.65 -8.13
N GLU A 16 15.03 20.66 -7.68
CA GLU A 16 15.72 19.72 -8.59
C GLU A 16 15.27 18.27 -8.38
N ALA A 17 15.11 17.53 -9.49
CA ALA A 17 14.82 16.10 -9.45
C ALA A 17 15.94 15.37 -8.70
N ARG A 18 15.62 14.96 -7.47
CA ARG A 18 16.51 14.38 -6.47
C ARG A 18 16.92 12.97 -6.92
N LEU A 19 18.16 12.76 -7.36
CA LEU A 19 18.73 11.41 -7.39
C LEU A 19 19.20 11.08 -5.97
N GLU A 20 18.28 10.64 -5.12
CA GLU A 20 18.66 10.08 -3.82
C GLU A 20 19.39 8.75 -4.06
N ILE A 21 20.69 8.73 -3.78
CA ILE A 21 21.45 7.48 -3.78
C ILE A 21 21.17 6.79 -2.46
N TYR A 22 20.33 5.77 -2.51
CA TYR A 22 20.06 4.91 -1.36
C TYR A 22 21.18 3.89 -1.19
N ASP A 23 21.61 3.65 0.05
CA ASP A 23 22.62 2.62 0.31
C ASP A 23 22.07 1.20 0.05
N GLY A 24 22.99 0.26 -0.17
CA GLY A 24 22.61 -1.11 -0.52
C GLY A 24 21.93 -1.88 0.62
N GLU A 25 22.08 -1.46 1.88
CA GLU A 25 21.43 -2.12 3.02
C GLU A 25 19.94 -1.77 3.06
N PHE A 26 19.63 -0.49 2.90
CA PHE A 26 18.28 0.00 2.77
C PHE A 26 17.52 -0.67 1.60
N ILE A 27 18.15 -0.77 0.43
CA ILE A 27 17.54 -1.47 -0.72
C ILE A 27 17.27 -2.94 -0.39
N ARG A 28 18.21 -3.64 0.27
CA ARG A 28 18.01 -5.04 0.69
C ARG A 28 16.87 -5.19 1.70
N GLU A 29 16.64 -4.21 2.56
CA GLU A 29 15.49 -4.21 3.47
C GLU A 29 14.16 -4.14 2.71
N LEU A 30 14.03 -3.20 1.76
CA LEU A 30 12.83 -3.10 0.91
C LEU A 30 12.62 -4.38 0.09
N GLU A 31 13.68 -4.96 -0.48
CA GLU A 31 13.61 -6.24 -1.18
C GLU A 31 13.14 -7.39 -0.26
N SER A 32 13.59 -7.38 1.00
CA SER A 32 13.17 -8.36 2.00
C SER A 32 11.67 -8.24 2.29
N ILE A 33 11.18 -7.01 2.49
CA ILE A 33 9.73 -6.74 2.68
C ILE A 33 8.95 -7.18 1.45
N ALA A 34 9.42 -6.84 0.24
CA ALA A 34 8.78 -7.24 -1.02
C ALA A 34 8.71 -8.76 -1.18
N LYS A 35 9.76 -9.50 -0.79
CA LYS A 35 9.73 -10.97 -0.74
C LYS A 35 8.66 -11.48 0.23
N ARG A 36 8.51 -10.89 1.42
CA ARG A 36 7.45 -11.27 2.38
C ARG A 36 6.05 -11.01 1.82
N VAL A 37 5.82 -9.83 1.26
CA VAL A 37 4.55 -9.45 0.64
C VAL A 37 4.16 -10.42 -0.48
N ARG A 38 5.12 -10.83 -1.33
CA ARG A 38 4.87 -11.85 -2.38
C ARG A 38 4.46 -13.20 -1.80
N ARG A 39 5.13 -13.66 -0.73
CA ARG A 39 4.75 -14.91 -0.05
C ARG A 39 3.35 -14.84 0.53
N HIS A 40 3.01 -13.74 1.20
CA HIS A 40 1.66 -13.51 1.72
C HIS A 40 0.61 -13.51 0.61
N ALA A 41 0.85 -12.80 -0.49
CA ALA A 41 -0.07 -12.76 -1.62
C ALA A 41 -0.34 -14.17 -2.20
N ILE A 42 0.70 -14.98 -2.40
CA ILE A 42 0.55 -16.36 -2.89
C ILE A 42 -0.23 -17.21 -1.89
N ARG A 43 0.11 -17.13 -0.59
CA ARG A 43 -0.57 -17.87 0.48
C ARG A 43 -2.06 -17.53 0.54
N MET A 44 -2.40 -16.23 0.55
CA MET A 44 -3.79 -15.78 0.56
C MET A 44 -4.58 -16.31 -0.63
N ILE A 45 -4.02 -16.20 -1.84
CA ILE A 45 -4.67 -16.67 -3.07
C ILE A 45 -4.89 -18.19 -3.02
N TYR A 46 -3.89 -18.94 -2.55
CA TYR A 46 -3.99 -20.38 -2.38
C TYR A 46 -5.11 -20.77 -1.40
N LEU A 47 -5.13 -20.18 -0.21
CA LEU A 47 -6.15 -20.47 0.82
C LEU A 47 -7.56 -20.02 0.44
N ALA A 48 -7.67 -18.97 -0.38
CA ALA A 48 -8.93 -18.50 -0.94
C ALA A 48 -9.42 -19.36 -2.12
N GLY A 49 -8.56 -20.20 -2.70
CA GLY A 49 -8.85 -20.98 -3.92
C GLY A 49 -9.11 -20.12 -5.16
N SER A 50 -8.85 -18.81 -5.09
CA SER A 50 -9.12 -17.86 -6.17
C SER A 50 -8.39 -16.53 -5.94
N GLY A 51 -7.96 -15.87 -7.03
CA GLY A 51 -7.27 -14.58 -6.97
C GLY A 51 -6.39 -14.32 -8.19
N HIS A 52 -5.61 -13.24 -8.15
CA HIS A 52 -4.81 -12.78 -9.30
C HIS A 52 -3.32 -12.67 -8.93
N PRO A 53 -2.55 -13.79 -9.00
CA PRO A 53 -1.16 -13.80 -8.57
C PRO A 53 -0.29 -12.89 -9.44
N GLY A 54 -0.36 -12.98 -10.77
CA GLY A 54 0.49 -12.15 -11.65
C GLY A 54 0.29 -10.65 -11.44
N GLY A 55 -0.96 -10.19 -11.33
CA GLY A 55 -1.28 -8.79 -11.05
C GLY A 55 -0.78 -8.32 -9.68
N SER A 56 -0.80 -9.20 -8.67
CA SER A 56 -0.35 -8.90 -7.32
C SER A 56 1.17 -8.81 -7.23
N LEU A 57 1.88 -9.79 -7.81
CA LEU A 57 3.33 -9.91 -7.71
C LEU A 57 4.08 -8.83 -8.51
N SER A 58 3.53 -8.40 -9.65
CA SER A 58 4.14 -7.39 -10.53
C SER A 58 4.18 -5.98 -9.92
N GLY A 59 3.20 -5.61 -9.08
CA GLY A 59 3.16 -4.29 -8.45
C GLY A 59 3.83 -4.23 -7.07
N THR A 60 4.41 -5.33 -6.58
CA THR A 60 4.82 -5.43 -5.17
C THR A 60 5.95 -4.47 -4.81
N ASP A 61 7.01 -4.36 -5.63
CA ASP A 61 8.15 -3.49 -5.29
C ASP A 61 7.73 -2.02 -5.24
N ILE A 62 6.84 -1.60 -6.15
CA ILE A 62 6.26 -0.25 -6.16
C ILE A 62 5.49 0.02 -4.87
N MET A 63 4.58 -0.89 -4.48
CA MET A 63 3.80 -0.69 -3.25
C MET A 63 4.68 -0.72 -2.00
N VAL A 64 5.72 -1.55 -1.97
CA VAL A 64 6.66 -1.58 -0.85
C VAL A 64 7.47 -0.29 -0.76
N ALA A 65 8.02 0.20 -1.88
CA ALA A 65 8.71 1.49 -1.88
C ALA A 65 7.79 2.64 -1.47
N LEU A 66 6.53 2.62 -1.92
CA LEU A 66 5.55 3.64 -1.54
C LEU A 66 5.26 3.61 -0.04
N TYR A 67 4.87 2.47 0.54
CA TYR A 67 4.46 2.41 1.94
C TYR A 67 5.64 2.46 2.93
N PHE A 68 6.77 1.81 2.62
CA PHE A 68 7.86 1.69 3.58
C PHE A 68 8.93 2.79 3.44
N HIS A 69 8.77 3.71 2.48
CA HIS A 69 9.74 4.79 2.25
C HIS A 69 9.12 6.13 1.84
N ILE A 70 8.37 6.16 0.74
CA ILE A 70 7.97 7.42 0.10
C ILE A 70 6.78 8.09 0.79
N MET A 71 5.74 7.32 1.11
CA MET A 71 4.47 7.85 1.58
C MET A 71 4.53 8.26 3.06
N LYS A 72 3.93 9.40 3.36
CA LYS A 72 3.62 9.83 4.71
C LYS A 72 2.28 9.22 5.15
N HIS A 73 2.34 8.16 5.95
CA HIS A 73 1.14 7.52 6.49
C HIS A 73 1.34 7.04 7.92
N ASP A 74 0.25 6.67 8.60
CA ASP A 74 0.26 6.16 9.97
C ASP A 74 -0.82 5.08 10.13
N PRO A 75 -0.45 3.79 10.32
CA PRO A 75 -1.40 2.70 10.47
C PRO A 75 -2.30 2.84 11.71
N LYS A 76 -1.86 3.58 12.73
CA LYS A 76 -2.64 3.83 13.95
C LYS A 76 -3.63 4.98 13.80
N ARG A 77 -3.49 5.78 12.74
CA ARG A 77 -4.38 6.90 12.38
C ARG A 77 -4.76 6.81 10.89
N PRO A 78 -5.50 5.76 10.48
CA PRO A 78 -5.84 5.53 9.08
C PRO A 78 -6.73 6.64 8.48
N ASP A 79 -7.38 7.44 9.32
CA ASP A 79 -8.22 8.59 8.97
C ASP A 79 -7.47 9.93 8.99
N TRP A 80 -6.16 9.93 9.27
CA TRP A 80 -5.36 11.15 9.29
C TRP A 80 -5.47 11.93 7.98
N ALA A 81 -6.02 13.14 8.06
CA ALA A 81 -6.44 13.91 6.89
C ALA A 81 -5.29 14.29 5.94
N ASP A 82 -4.08 14.48 6.47
CA ASP A 82 -2.90 14.97 5.73
C ASP A 82 -1.88 13.85 5.44
N ARG A 83 -2.33 12.59 5.45
CA ARG A 83 -1.56 11.44 4.96
C ARG A 83 -1.60 11.39 3.43
N ASP A 84 -0.58 10.80 2.85
CA ASP A 84 -0.59 10.46 1.43
C ASP A 84 -1.61 9.35 1.15
N ARG A 85 -2.28 9.42 0.00
CA ARG A 85 -3.32 8.48 -0.40
C ARG A 85 -2.84 7.58 -1.52
N PHE A 86 -3.08 6.28 -1.40
CA PHE A 86 -2.78 5.31 -2.45
C PHE A 86 -4.07 4.66 -2.98
N VAL A 87 -4.29 4.77 -4.29
CA VAL A 87 -5.43 4.13 -4.98
C VAL A 87 -4.94 3.02 -5.89
N LEU A 88 -5.25 1.76 -5.53
CA LEU A 88 -5.00 0.61 -6.39
C LEU A 88 -6.07 0.51 -7.48
N SER A 89 -5.89 1.25 -8.58
CA SER A 89 -6.84 1.26 -9.71
C SER A 89 -6.98 -0.13 -10.35
N LYS A 90 -5.88 -0.91 -10.40
CA LYS A 90 -5.89 -2.34 -10.76
C LYS A 90 -6.38 -3.23 -9.60
N GLY A 91 -7.59 -2.99 -9.12
CA GLY A 91 -8.11 -3.55 -7.86
C GLY A 91 -8.02 -5.08 -7.73
N HIS A 92 -7.95 -5.82 -8.84
CA HIS A 92 -7.80 -7.28 -8.81
C HIS A 92 -6.47 -7.74 -8.15
N ALA A 93 -5.47 -6.85 -8.03
CA ALA A 93 -4.21 -7.04 -7.31
C ALA A 93 -4.32 -6.79 -5.79
N ALA A 94 -5.53 -6.81 -5.23
CA ALA A 94 -5.80 -6.62 -3.81
C ALA A 94 -4.89 -7.41 -2.84
N PRO A 95 -4.53 -8.69 -3.12
CA PRO A 95 -3.71 -9.47 -2.19
C PRO A 95 -2.39 -8.80 -1.80
N SER A 96 -1.64 -8.23 -2.75
CA SER A 96 -0.38 -7.58 -2.38
C SER A 96 -0.57 -6.26 -1.64
N LEU A 97 -1.64 -5.51 -1.93
CA LEU A 97 -1.99 -4.32 -1.14
C LEU A 97 -2.38 -4.70 0.30
N TYR A 98 -3.19 -5.74 0.50
CA TYR A 98 -3.54 -6.19 1.85
C TYR A 98 -2.31 -6.65 2.63
N ALA A 99 -1.39 -7.37 1.99
CA ALA A 99 -0.13 -7.77 2.62
C ALA A 99 0.73 -6.57 3.00
N VAL A 100 0.81 -5.54 2.15
CA VAL A 100 1.53 -4.29 2.46
C VAL A 100 0.89 -3.55 3.65
N LEU A 101 -0.43 -3.43 3.67
CA LEU A 101 -1.15 -2.78 4.78
C LEU A 101 -0.98 -3.55 6.10
N ALA A 102 -1.03 -4.88 6.07
CA ALA A 102 -0.81 -5.71 7.25
C ALA A 102 0.62 -5.61 7.79
N GLU A 103 1.64 -5.72 6.91
CA GLU A 103 3.06 -5.54 7.29
C GLU A 103 3.33 -4.12 7.78
N SER A 104 2.58 -3.12 7.28
CA SER A 104 2.62 -1.74 7.77
C SER A 104 1.92 -1.55 9.11
N GLY A 105 1.13 -2.52 9.59
CA GLY A 105 0.46 -2.49 10.88
C GLY A 105 -0.98 -1.97 10.90
N TYR A 106 -1.65 -1.83 9.74
CA TYR A 106 -3.06 -1.40 9.69
C TYR A 106 -4.03 -2.42 10.28
N PHE A 107 -3.65 -3.70 10.25
CA PHE A 107 -4.37 -4.83 10.84
C PHE A 107 -3.41 -6.03 11.00
N PRO A 108 -3.75 -7.04 11.83
CA PRO A 108 -2.89 -8.20 12.06
C PRO A 108 -2.59 -9.00 10.78
N VAL A 109 -1.36 -9.50 10.66
CA VAL A 109 -0.89 -10.29 9.50
C VAL A 109 -1.66 -11.61 9.39
N GLU A 110 -2.13 -12.16 10.50
CA GLU A 110 -2.90 -13.40 10.58
C GLU A 110 -4.25 -13.27 9.86
N GLU A 111 -4.83 -12.06 9.79
CA GLU A 111 -6.08 -11.83 9.07
C GLU A 111 -5.94 -12.07 7.56
N LEU A 112 -4.72 -12.04 6.99
CA LEU A 112 -4.47 -12.27 5.57
C LEU A 112 -5.04 -13.60 5.08
N ASP A 113 -4.97 -14.66 5.90
CA ASP A 113 -5.48 -16.00 5.57
C ASP A 113 -7.01 -16.03 5.38
N THR A 114 -7.71 -14.95 5.74
CA THR A 114 -9.16 -14.81 5.58
C THR A 114 -9.61 -14.20 4.25
N LEU A 115 -8.68 -13.94 3.30
CA LEU A 115 -9.00 -13.40 1.97
C LEU A 115 -10.22 -14.12 1.35
N ARG A 116 -11.20 -13.33 0.92
CA ARG A 116 -12.44 -13.77 0.24
C ARG A 116 -13.36 -14.67 1.08
N LYS A 117 -13.06 -14.91 2.36
CA LYS A 117 -13.98 -15.63 3.25
C LYS A 117 -15.17 -14.74 3.59
N MET A 118 -16.33 -15.35 3.81
CA MET A 118 -17.52 -14.65 4.27
C MET A 118 -17.23 -13.95 5.60
N GLY A 119 -17.68 -12.69 5.73
CA GLY A 119 -17.45 -11.87 6.93
C GLY A 119 -16.03 -11.28 7.07
N SER A 120 -15.06 -11.71 6.26
CA SER A 120 -13.72 -11.09 6.26
C SER A 120 -13.81 -9.63 5.80
N ARG A 121 -12.92 -8.77 6.32
CA ARG A 121 -12.72 -7.44 5.73
C ARG A 121 -12.00 -7.52 4.38
N LEU A 122 -11.19 -8.55 4.15
CA LEU A 122 -10.36 -8.73 2.96
C LEU A 122 -11.17 -9.31 1.80
N GLN A 123 -11.85 -8.42 1.09
CA GLN A 123 -12.68 -8.76 -0.07
C GLN A 123 -11.83 -9.08 -1.31
N GLY A 124 -12.44 -9.69 -2.33
CA GLY A 124 -11.74 -10.05 -3.58
C GLY A 124 -11.18 -8.87 -4.38
N HIS A 125 -11.67 -7.67 -4.12
CA HIS A 125 -11.15 -6.37 -4.55
C HIS A 125 -11.16 -5.39 -3.35
N PRO A 126 -10.35 -4.32 -3.34
CA PRO A 126 -10.34 -3.33 -2.26
C PRO A 126 -11.74 -2.79 -1.94
N CYS A 127 -12.05 -2.64 -0.65
CA CYS A 127 -13.30 -2.10 -0.17
C CYS A 127 -13.05 -1.10 0.95
N MET A 128 -13.24 0.20 0.68
CA MET A 128 -12.91 1.28 1.61
C MET A 128 -13.72 1.23 2.92
N GLY A 129 -14.95 0.72 2.87
CA GLY A 129 -15.82 0.61 4.04
C GLY A 129 -15.52 -0.60 4.93
N LYS A 130 -14.55 -1.45 4.57
CA LYS A 130 -14.21 -2.68 5.33
C LYS A 130 -12.78 -2.71 5.81
N THR A 131 -11.82 -2.33 4.97
CA THR A 131 -10.39 -2.48 5.27
C THR A 131 -9.75 -1.11 5.53
N PRO A 132 -9.15 -0.88 6.71
CA PRO A 132 -8.45 0.37 7.00
C PRO A 132 -7.25 0.56 6.07
N GLY A 133 -7.00 1.80 5.64
CA GLY A 133 -5.96 2.13 4.66
C GLY A 133 -6.37 1.95 3.19
N ILE A 134 -7.60 1.50 2.91
CA ILE A 134 -8.15 1.49 1.55
C ILE A 134 -8.89 2.80 1.28
N GLU A 135 -8.34 3.62 0.38
CA GLU A 135 -8.87 4.93 0.03
C GLU A 135 -10.13 4.87 -0.85
N MET A 136 -10.26 3.82 -1.66
CA MET A 136 -11.36 3.67 -2.62
C MET A 136 -11.70 2.20 -2.83
N SER A 137 -12.98 1.90 -2.93
CA SER A 137 -13.43 0.62 -3.48
C SER A 137 -13.13 0.55 -4.98
N THR A 138 -12.24 -0.36 -5.38
CA THR A 138 -11.85 -0.56 -6.78
C THR A 138 -12.22 -1.97 -7.25
N GLY A 139 -12.08 -2.26 -8.55
CA GLY A 139 -12.38 -3.58 -9.13
C GLY A 139 -12.90 -3.47 -10.55
N SER A 140 -13.79 -2.50 -10.79
CA SER A 140 -14.09 -2.02 -12.14
C SER A 140 -12.95 -1.13 -12.62
N LEU A 141 -12.20 -1.59 -13.62
CA LEU A 141 -10.99 -0.94 -14.12
C LEU A 141 -11.28 0.47 -14.66
N GLY A 142 -10.32 1.37 -14.51
CA GLY A 142 -10.39 2.75 -15.02
C GLY A 142 -10.87 3.79 -14.01
N HIS A 143 -11.62 3.41 -12.98
CA HIS A 143 -12.17 4.37 -12.00
C HIS A 143 -11.14 4.94 -11.03
N GLY A 144 -10.10 4.18 -10.69
CA GLY A 144 -9.16 4.58 -9.63
C GLY A 144 -8.37 5.85 -9.96
N LEU A 145 -8.04 6.09 -11.24
CA LEU A 145 -7.32 7.30 -11.63
C LEU A 145 -8.20 8.55 -11.50
N ALA A 146 -9.47 8.46 -11.92
CA ALA A 146 -10.42 9.56 -11.78
C ALA A 146 -10.63 9.94 -10.30
N ALA A 147 -10.77 8.95 -9.43
CA ALA A 147 -10.86 9.18 -7.98
C ALA A 147 -9.58 9.78 -7.40
N GLY A 148 -8.40 9.27 -7.80
CA GLY A 148 -7.11 9.82 -7.39
C GLY A 148 -6.95 11.29 -7.77
N ASN A 149 -7.36 11.67 -8.99
CA ASN A 149 -7.36 13.07 -9.43
C ASN A 149 -8.30 13.93 -8.56
N GLY A 150 -9.49 13.42 -8.22
CA GLY A 150 -10.40 14.12 -7.31
C GLY A 150 -9.81 14.31 -5.91
N MET A 151 -9.11 13.30 -5.38
CA MET A 151 -8.41 13.38 -4.09
C MET A 151 -7.29 14.42 -4.12
N ALA A 152 -6.53 14.48 -5.20
CA ALA A 152 -5.44 15.46 -5.38
C ALA A 152 -5.97 16.89 -5.53
N LEU A 153 -7.01 17.08 -6.36
CA LEU A 153 -7.65 18.38 -6.53
C LEU A 153 -8.25 18.90 -5.21
N ALA A 154 -8.88 18.03 -4.42
CA ALA A 154 -9.39 18.39 -3.11
C ALA A 154 -8.27 18.84 -2.17
N ALA A 155 -7.13 18.13 -2.15
CA ALA A 155 -5.97 18.52 -1.34
C ALA A 155 -5.41 19.89 -1.77
N GLU A 156 -5.29 20.14 -3.07
CA GLU A 156 -4.85 21.43 -3.61
C GLU A 156 -5.77 22.58 -3.19
N LEU A 157 -7.09 22.41 -3.31
CA LEU A 157 -8.08 23.40 -2.89
C LEU A 157 -8.05 23.67 -1.38
N ASP A 158 -7.83 22.64 -0.58
CA ASP A 158 -7.69 22.73 0.88
C ASP A 158 -6.30 23.22 1.33
N ARG A 159 -5.38 23.49 0.38
CA ARG A 159 -3.97 23.84 0.64
C ARG A 159 -3.25 22.81 1.51
N LYS A 160 -3.58 21.55 1.30
CA LYS A 160 -2.95 20.39 1.92
C LYS A 160 -1.83 19.87 1.02
N PRO A 161 -0.82 19.20 1.62
CA PRO A 161 0.23 18.52 0.87
C PRO A 161 -0.34 17.47 -0.08
#